data_AF-A0A7C2E171-F1
#
_entry.id   AF-A0A7C2E171-F1
#
_cell.length_a   1.000
_cell.length_b   1.000
_cell.length_c   1.000
_cell.angle_alpha   90.00
_cell.angle_beta   90.00
_cell.angle_gamma   90.00
#
_symmetry.space_group_name_H-M   'P 1'
#
loop_
_entity.id
_entity.type
_entity.pdbx_description
1 polymer ?
#
loop_
_entity_poly.entity_id
_entity_poly.type
_entity_poly.pdbx_seq_one_letter_code
_entity_poly.pdbx_strand_id
1 'polypeptide(L)'
;MRLLRLREVSQMYGIPMDSLYRAARSSPADPHHLPHVRLGAGGTIWTREDWVEEWLMRMRSDAGIPRRRWSSAKDLQAEIKRLEQRGR
;
A
#
# COMPACT_ATOMS: atom_id res chain seq x y z
N MET A 1 16.94 -4.94 12.74
CA MET A 1 15.48 -4.78 12.82
C MET A 1 15.16 -3.34 13.19
N ARG A 2 14.54 -2.58 12.30
CA ARG A 2 14.15 -1.18 12.54
C ARG A 2 12.66 -1.11 12.87
N LEU A 3 12.33 -0.47 13.99
CA LEU A 3 10.95 -0.14 14.35
C LEU A 3 10.62 1.27 13.85
N LEU A 4 9.44 1.42 13.27
CA LEU A 4 8.92 2.65 12.70
C LEU A 4 7.56 2.94 13.31
N ARG A 5 7.31 4.20 13.70
CA ARG A 5 5.97 4.69 13.95
C ARG A 5 5.22 4.83 12.64
N LEU A 6 3.89 4.78 12.67
CA LEU A 6 3.08 4.99 11.47
C LEU A 6 3.40 6.33 10.77
N ARG A 7 3.76 7.38 11.52
CA ARG A 7 4.20 8.66 10.95
C ARG A 7 5.46 8.52 10.10
N GLU A 8 6.43 7.75 10.56
CA GLU A 8 7.69 7.50 9.83
C GLU A 8 7.41 6.70 8.56
N VAL A 9 6.54 5.68 8.65
CA VAL A 9 6.08 4.92 7.48
C VAL A 9 5.40 5.82 6.45
N SER A 10 4.53 6.72 6.89
CA SER A 10 3.85 7.68 6.02
C SER A 10 4.85 8.55 5.25
N GLN A 11 5.85 9.08 5.94
CA GLN A 11 6.88 9.94 5.35
C GLN A 11 7.81 9.18 4.40
N MET A 12 8.22 7.97 4.77
CA MET A 12 9.18 7.17 3.98
C MET A 12 8.55 6.58 2.71
N TYR A 13 7.32 6.08 2.81
CA TYR A 13 6.67 5.34 1.71
C TYR A 13 5.55 6.14 1.02
N GLY A 14 5.28 7.38 1.46
CA GLY A 14 4.25 8.23 0.87
C GLY A 14 2.82 7.76 1.10
N ILE A 15 2.57 7.02 2.19
CA ILE A 15 1.27 6.39 2.48
C ILE A 15 0.45 7.32 3.38
N PRO A 16 -0.81 7.64 3.04
CA PRO A 16 -1.65 8.45 3.91
C PRO A 16 -1.82 7.86 5.30
N MET A 17 -1.73 8.70 6.33
CA MET A 17 -1.86 8.28 7.73
C MET A 17 -3.20 7.57 8.00
N ASP A 18 -4.30 8.03 7.40
CA ASP A 18 -5.60 7.39 7.56
C ASP A 18 -5.62 5.94 7.04
N SER A 19 -4.94 5.67 5.93
CA SER A 19 -4.80 4.32 5.38
C SER A 19 -4.01 3.42 6.33
N LEU A 20 -2.92 3.94 6.91
CA LEU A 20 -2.11 3.21 7.89
C LEU A 20 -2.89 2.93 9.18
N TYR A 21 -3.69 3.89 9.67
CA TYR A 21 -4.54 3.67 10.85
C TYR A 21 -5.64 2.65 10.58
N ARG A 22 -6.24 2.65 9.38
CA ARG A 22 -7.20 1.62 8.98
C ARG A 22 -6.53 0.25 8.94
N ALA A 23 -5.40 0.12 8.26
CA ALA A 23 -4.65 -1.14 8.16
C ALA A 23 -4.22 -1.67 9.55
N ALA A 24 -3.78 -0.80 10.45
CA ALA A 24 -3.43 -1.19 11.81
C ALA A 24 -4.65 -1.56 12.68
N ARG A 25 -5.86 -1.09 12.34
CA ARG A 25 -7.10 -1.42 13.05
C ARG A 25 -7.83 -2.63 12.48
N SER A 26 -7.52 -3.04 11.26
CA SER A 26 -8.05 -4.27 10.65
C SER A 26 -7.74 -5.49 11.52
N SER A 27 -8.60 -6.51 11.44
CA SER A 27 -8.38 -7.78 12.14
C SER A 27 -7.09 -8.44 11.65
N PRO A 28 -6.27 -9.09 12.49
CA PRO A 28 -5.08 -9.81 12.04
C PRO A 28 -5.34 -10.90 10.97
N ALA A 29 -6.59 -11.37 10.85
CA ALA A 29 -7.01 -12.31 9.80
C ALA A 29 -7.37 -11.63 8.47
N ASP A 30 -7.49 -10.29 8.44
CA ASP A 30 -7.73 -9.50 7.23
C ASP A 30 -6.41 -9.33 6.46
N PRO A 31 -6.37 -9.66 5.15
CA PRO A 31 -5.19 -9.45 4.31
C PRO A 31 -4.65 -8.00 4.33
N HIS A 32 -5.52 -7.02 4.57
CA HIS A 32 -5.18 -5.60 4.65
C HIS A 32 -4.53 -5.21 5.98
N HIS A 33 -4.47 -6.11 6.97
CA HIS A 33 -3.88 -5.84 8.26
C HIS A 33 -2.38 -5.56 8.13
N LEU A 34 -1.96 -4.42 8.67
CA LEU A 34 -0.55 -4.10 8.85
C LEU A 34 -0.09 -4.65 10.21
N PRO A 35 0.82 -5.65 10.24
CA PRO A 35 1.36 -6.17 11.48
C PRO A 35 2.04 -5.07 12.28
N HIS A 36 1.72 -4.99 13.57
CA HIS A 36 2.23 -3.94 14.44
C HIS A 36 2.26 -4.39 15.91
N VAL A 37 2.95 -3.62 16.73
CA VAL A 37 2.97 -3.74 18.19
C VAL A 37 2.61 -2.41 18.83
N ARG A 38 2.01 -2.44 20.01
CA ARG A 38 1.73 -1.24 20.81
C ARG A 38 2.74 -1.14 21.93
N LEU A 39 3.48 -0.03 21.99
CA LEU A 39 4.52 0.20 22.99
C LEU A 39 4.33 1.54 23.71
N GLY A 40 4.75 1.57 24.98
CA GLY A 40 4.74 2.76 25.84
C GLY A 40 3.38 3.07 26.48
N ALA A 41 3.40 4.00 27.44
CA ALA A 41 2.20 4.53 28.07
C ALA A 41 1.37 5.28 27.01
N GLY A 42 0.18 4.77 26.71
CA GLY A 42 -0.68 5.29 25.62
C GLY A 42 -0.74 4.39 24.38
N GLY A 43 0.01 3.29 24.34
CA GLY A 43 -0.15 2.26 23.31
C GLY A 43 0.19 2.74 21.89
N THR A 44 1.28 3.49 21.76
CA THR A 44 1.74 4.01 20.46
C THR A 44 1.97 2.84 19.50
N ILE A 45 1.48 2.96 18.27
CA ILE A 45 1.59 1.91 17.25
C ILE A 45 2.97 1.99 16.59
N TRP A 46 3.68 0.87 16.63
CA TRP A 46 4.96 0.64 15.96
C TRP A 46 4.85 -0.56 15.03
N THR A 47 5.46 -0.47 13.86
CA THR A 47 5.62 -1.59 12.92
C THR A 47 7.09 -1.79 12.64
N ARG A 48 7.47 -2.99 12.22
CA ARG A 48 8.79 -3.22 11.67
C ARG A 48 8.84 -2.82 10.21
N GLU A 49 10.02 -2.41 9.74
CA GLU A 49 10.25 -2.05 8.34
C GLU A 49 9.97 -3.22 7.38
N ASP A 50 10.44 -4.42 7.70
CA ASP A 50 10.21 -5.62 6.88
C ASP A 50 8.72 -6.02 6.82
N TRP A 51 7.97 -5.85 7.91
CA TRP A 51 6.51 -6.05 7.88
C TRP A 51 5.79 -5.04 6.99
N VAL A 52 6.26 -3.79 6.92
CA VAL A 52 5.70 -2.78 6.01
C VAL A 52 5.97 -3.18 4.58
N GLU A 53 7.18 -3.64 4.26
CA GLU A 53 7.54 -4.08 2.91
C GLU A 53 6.72 -5.30 2.48
N GLU A 54 6.61 -6.31 3.32
CA GLU A 54 5.74 -7.47 3.08
C GLU A 54 4.29 -7.07 2.89
N TRP A 55 3.78 -6.19 3.76
CA TRP A 55 2.42 -5.67 3.65
C TRP A 55 2.22 -4.89 2.34
N LEU A 56 3.19 -4.09 1.90
CA LEU A 56 3.14 -3.41 0.60
C LEU A 56 3.14 -4.39 -0.57
N MET A 57 3.92 -5.48 -0.49
CA MET A 57 3.91 -6.53 -1.51
C MET A 57 2.56 -7.26 -1.56
N ARG A 58 1.96 -7.55 -0.39
CA ARG A 58 0.59 -8.09 -0.30
C ARG A 58 -0.40 -7.12 -0.90
N MET A 59 -0.40 -5.86 -0.47
CA MET A 59 -1.30 -4.83 -0.99
C MET A 59 -1.16 -4.60 -2.49
N ARG A 60 0.04 -4.73 -3.08
CA ARG A 60 0.21 -4.67 -4.55
C ARG A 60 -0.36 -5.90 -5.27
N SER A 61 -0.30 -7.06 -4.63
CA SER A 61 -0.84 -8.32 -5.14
C SER A 61 -2.37 -8.38 -5.00
N ASP A 62 -2.88 -7.99 -3.83
CA ASP A 62 -4.30 -7.98 -3.42
C ASP A 62 -5.07 -6.77 -3.95
N ALA A 63 -4.38 -5.65 -4.26
CA ALA A 63 -4.97 -4.56 -5.03
C ALA A 63 -5.55 -5.06 -6.34
N GLY A 64 -5.24 -6.30 -6.74
CA GLY A 64 -5.87 -6.99 -7.84
C GLY A 64 -5.92 -5.99 -8.96
N ILE A 65 -4.79 -5.29 -9.21
CA ILE A 65 -4.67 -4.46 -10.38
C ILE A 65 -5.20 -5.43 -11.42
N PRO A 66 -6.37 -5.18 -12.06
CA PRO A 66 -6.51 -5.78 -13.35
C PRO A 66 -5.27 -5.20 -13.99
N ARG A 67 -4.21 -6.01 -14.16
CA ARG A 67 -3.16 -5.73 -15.12
C ARG A 67 -4.03 -5.41 -16.29
N ARG A 68 -4.26 -4.12 -16.54
CA ARG A 68 -5.35 -3.69 -17.40
C ARG A 68 -4.96 -4.39 -18.66
N ARG A 69 -5.72 -5.42 -19.04
CA ARG A 69 -5.16 -6.63 -19.67
C ARG A 69 -4.68 -6.22 -21.05
N TRP A 70 -3.50 -5.62 -21.08
CA TRP A 70 -2.77 -5.32 -22.27
C TRP A 70 -1.87 -6.52 -22.38
N SER A 71 -2.52 -7.66 -22.56
CA SER A 71 -1.87 -8.92 -22.87
C SER A 71 -1.25 -8.86 -24.26
N SER A 72 -1.53 -7.80 -25.03
CA SER A 72 -0.94 -7.53 -26.33
C SER A 72 -0.45 -6.08 -26.45
N ALA A 73 0.56 -5.87 -27.28
CA ALA A 73 1.06 -4.54 -27.64
C ALA A 73 -0.03 -3.62 -28.23
N LYS A 74 -1.10 -4.21 -28.78
CA LYS A 74 -2.21 -3.52 -29.42
C LYS A 74 -3.10 -2.79 -28.41
N ASP A 75 -3.30 -3.38 -27.24
CA ASP A 75 -4.11 -2.79 -26.17
C ASP A 75 -3.40 -1.57 -25.54
N LEU A 76 -2.07 -1.66 -25.43
CA LEU A 76 -1.19 -0.57 -24.99
C LEU A 76 -1.23 0.62 -25.95
N GLN A 77 -1.13 0.37 -27.25
CA GLN A 77 -1.20 1.42 -28.26
C GLN A 77 -2.58 2.12 -28.31
N ALA A 78 -3.66 1.38 -28.11
CA ALA A 78 -5.02 1.93 -28.14
C ALA A 78 -5.27 2.93 -26.99
N GLU A 79 -4.73 2.66 -25.81
CA GLU A 79 -4.90 3.59 -24.68
C GLU A 79 -3.98 4.81 -24.78
N ILE A 80 -2.73 4.66 -25.24
CA ILE A 80 -1.84 5.80 -25.48
C ILE A 80 -2.54 6.80 -26.42
N LYS A 81 -3.13 6.30 -27.51
CA LYS A 81 -3.90 7.11 -28.46
C LYS A 81 -5.12 7.79 -27.84
N ARG A 82 -5.84 7.14 -26.91
CA ARG A 82 -6.95 7.76 -26.17
C ARG A 82 -6.50 8.90 -25.25
N LEU A 83 -5.36 8.73 -24.59
CA LEU A 83 -4.82 9.72 -23.65
C LEU A 83 -4.33 10.96 -24.41
N GLU A 84 -3.68 10.77 -25.57
CA GLU A 84 -3.28 11.87 -26.46
C GLU A 84 -4.48 12.66 -27.00
N GLN A 85 -5.63 12.00 -27.22
CA GLN A 85 -6.86 12.64 -27.68
C GLN A 85 -7.62 13.40 -26.58
N ARG A 86 -7.42 13.06 -25.30
CA ARG A 86 -8.05 13.77 -24.16
C ARG A 86 -7.21 14.96 -23.66
N GLY A 87 -5.98 15.10 -24.13
CA GLY A 87 -5.09 16.22 -23.84
C GLY A 87 -5.13 17.37 -24.86
N ARG A 88 -6.08 17.34 -25.80
CA ARG A 88 -6.43 18.44 -26.72
C ARG A 88 -7.85 18.92 -26.44
#